data_AF-A0A6A5URS3-F1
#
_entry.id   AF-A0A6A5URS3-F1
#
_cell.length_a   1.000
_cell.length_b   1.000
_cell.length_c   1.000
_cell.angle_alpha   90.00
_cell.angle_beta   90.00
_cell.angle_gamma   90.00
#
_symmetry.space_group_name_H-M   'P 1'
#
loop_
_entity.id
_entity.type
_entity.pdbx_description
1 polymer ?
#
loop_
_entity_poly.entity_id
_entity_poly.type
_entity_poly.pdbx_seq_one_letter_code
_entity_poly.pdbx_strand_id
1 'polypeptide(L)'
;PAPVLITSEVTLSLYVSYSTVSSTPLAPGTSNSCRIYYLVQLGDTCDIVAAKYNTTFDQLRVLNTGLDSECTNLWRDYYYCMA
;
A
#
# COMPACT_ATOMS: atom_id res chain seq x y z
N PRO A 1 27.58 42.04 27.83
CA PRO A 1 27.46 40.76 27.08
C PRO A 1 26.04 40.65 26.50
N ALA A 2 25.93 40.55 25.17
CA ALA A 2 24.68 40.65 24.42
C ALA A 2 23.73 39.45 24.66
N PRO A 3 22.40 39.62 24.48
CA PRO A 3 21.43 38.55 24.64
C PRO A 3 21.55 37.50 23.53
N VAL A 4 21.47 36.21 23.89
CA VAL A 4 21.42 35.09 22.93
C VAL A 4 20.04 35.08 22.28
N LEU A 5 19.97 35.35 20.97
CA LEU A 5 18.80 35.15 20.12
C LEU A 5 18.50 33.65 20.02
N ILE A 6 17.60 33.14 20.85
CA ILE A 6 17.06 31.78 20.70
C ILE A 6 15.82 31.92 19.81
N THR A 7 15.98 31.53 18.55
CA THR A 7 14.92 31.53 17.54
C THR A 7 13.77 30.59 17.94
N SER A 8 12.54 31.05 17.70
CA SER A 8 11.24 30.40 17.95
C SER A 8 10.97 29.16 17.07
N GLU A 9 11.98 28.31 16.83
CA GLU A 9 11.92 27.17 15.93
C GLU A 9 12.03 25.82 16.67
N VAL A 10 12.37 25.85 17.97
CA VAL A 10 12.76 24.65 18.74
C VAL A 10 11.59 24.03 19.53
N THR A 11 10.45 24.70 19.65
CA THR A 11 9.32 24.22 20.48
C THR A 11 8.16 23.58 19.71
N LEU A 12 8.13 23.63 18.37
CA LEU A 12 7.01 23.08 17.56
C LEU A 12 7.32 21.73 16.87
N SER A 13 8.59 21.34 16.79
CA SER A 13 9.02 20.15 16.04
C SER A 13 8.99 18.84 16.84
N LEU A 14 8.82 18.88 18.16
CA LEU A 14 8.65 17.69 19.00
C LEU A 14 7.18 17.25 19.16
N TYR A 15 6.23 18.03 18.62
CA TYR A 15 4.80 17.70 18.55
C TYR A 15 4.35 17.52 17.09
N VAL A 16 5.24 17.09 16.19
CA VAL A 16 4.77 16.34 15.03
C VAL A 16 4.45 14.96 15.56
N SER A 17 3.19 14.81 15.98
CA SER A 17 2.54 13.55 16.28
C SER A 17 3.13 12.46 15.40
N TYR A 18 3.70 11.44 16.02
CA TYR A 18 4.03 10.17 15.40
C TYR A 18 2.71 9.52 14.99
N SER A 19 2.06 10.07 13.97
CA SER A 19 0.98 9.41 13.28
C SER A 19 1.64 8.29 12.50
N THR A 20 1.78 7.12 13.12
CA THR A 20 1.86 5.87 12.37
C THR A 20 0.50 5.69 11.71
N VAL A 21 0.18 6.53 10.72
CA VAL A 21 -0.70 6.12 9.66
C VAL A 21 0.02 4.91 9.08
N SER A 22 -0.44 3.72 9.46
CA SER A 22 -0.11 2.50 8.75
C SER A 22 -0.76 2.64 7.38
N SER A 23 -0.18 3.48 6.53
CA SER A 23 -0.50 3.55 5.13
C SER A 23 0.10 2.29 4.52
N THR A 24 -0.63 1.19 4.63
CA THR A 24 -0.32 0.01 3.84
C THR A 24 -0.40 0.43 2.38
N PRO A 25 0.71 0.33 1.62
CA PRO A 25 0.79 0.91 0.29
C PRO A 25 -0.14 0.16 -0.68
N LEU A 26 -0.75 0.92 -1.60
CA LEU A 26 -1.39 0.36 -2.78
C LEU A 26 -0.31 -0.14 -3.75
N ALA A 27 -0.52 -1.31 -4.35
CA ALA A 27 0.39 -1.80 -5.37
C ALA A 27 0.36 -0.90 -6.62
N PRO A 28 1.50 -0.66 -7.29
CA PRO A 28 1.56 0.06 -8.56
C PRO A 28 0.64 -0.56 -9.60
N GLY A 29 -0.05 0.30 -10.36
CA GLY A 29 -0.98 -0.14 -11.40
C GLY A 29 -2.29 -0.74 -10.88
N THR A 30 -2.55 -0.68 -9.57
CA THR A 30 -3.88 -0.96 -9.01
C THR A 30 -4.91 0.01 -9.62
N SER A 31 -6.06 -0.53 -10.04
CA SER A 31 -7.10 0.27 -10.68
C SER A 31 -7.65 1.38 -9.77
N ASN A 32 -7.81 2.58 -10.32
CA ASN A 32 -8.45 3.71 -9.64
C ASN A 32 -9.96 3.51 -9.43
N SER A 33 -10.59 2.60 -10.19
CA SER A 33 -12.02 2.28 -10.06
C SER A 33 -12.27 1.08 -9.14
N CYS A 34 -11.27 0.67 -8.37
CA CYS A 34 -11.38 -0.51 -7.54
C CYS A 34 -12.44 -0.35 -6.44
N ARG A 35 -13.25 -1.40 -6.27
CA ARG A 35 -14.32 -1.46 -5.26
C ARG A 35 -13.94 -2.27 -4.03
N ILE A 36 -13.07 -3.26 -4.21
CA ILE A 36 -12.66 -4.19 -3.16
C ILE A 36 -11.14 -4.26 -3.15
N TYR A 37 -10.54 -3.88 -2.03
CA TYR A 37 -9.10 -4.00 -1.81
C TYR A 37 -8.79 -5.17 -0.90
N TYR A 38 -7.75 -5.93 -1.26
CA TYR A 38 -7.25 -7.04 -0.46
C TYR A 38 -5.79 -6.81 -0.07
N LEU A 39 -5.49 -6.96 1.22
CA LEU A 39 -4.13 -6.88 1.77
C LEU A 39 -3.47 -8.26 1.66
N VAL A 40 -2.45 -8.39 0.82
CA VAL A 40 -1.73 -9.65 0.60
C VAL A 40 -1.02 -10.07 1.88
N GLN A 41 -1.26 -11.32 2.30
CA GLN A 41 -0.69 -11.94 3.48
C GLN A 41 0.53 -12.82 3.13
N LEU A 42 1.28 -13.22 4.15
CA LEU A 42 2.35 -14.20 3.97
C LEU A 42 1.77 -15.54 3.50
N GLY A 43 2.31 -16.05 2.39
CA GLY A 43 1.90 -17.34 1.80
C GLY A 43 0.81 -17.22 0.73
N ASP A 44 0.29 -16.02 0.48
CA ASP A 44 -0.61 -15.77 -0.64
C ASP A 44 0.11 -15.94 -1.98
N THR A 45 -0.59 -16.52 -2.95
CA THR A 45 -0.23 -16.53 -4.37
C THR A 45 -1.37 -15.92 -5.17
N CYS A 46 -1.12 -15.50 -6.41
CA CYS A 46 -2.18 -14.91 -7.24
C CYS A 46 -3.34 -15.89 -7.45
N ASP A 47 -3.07 -17.19 -7.61
CA ASP A 47 -4.12 -18.20 -7.78
C ASP A 47 -4.97 -18.36 -6.52
N ILE A 48 -4.35 -18.38 -5.34
CA ILE A 48 -5.09 -18.48 -4.06
C ILE A 48 -5.97 -17.24 -3.85
N VAL A 49 -5.42 -16.05 -4.09
CA VAL A 49 -6.14 -14.79 -3.96
C VAL A 49 -7.26 -14.70 -4.99
N ALA A 50 -7.00 -15.03 -6.25
CA ALA A 50 -8.01 -15.02 -7.31
C ALA A 50 -9.16 -15.99 -6.99
N ALA A 51 -8.85 -17.22 -6.56
CA ALA A 51 -9.85 -18.20 -6.17
C ALA A 51 -10.71 -17.73 -4.98
N LYS A 52 -10.10 -17.06 -3.99
CA LYS A 52 -10.81 -16.50 -2.82
C LYS A 52 -11.89 -15.48 -3.21
N TYR A 53 -11.66 -14.72 -4.28
CA TYR A 53 -12.59 -13.73 -4.81
C TYR A 53 -13.36 -14.23 -6.04
N ASN A 54 -13.33 -15.54 -6.30
CA ASN A 54 -14.02 -16.18 -7.43
C ASN A 54 -13.71 -15.50 -8.78
N THR A 55 -12.44 -15.11 -8.97
CA THR A 55 -11.91 -14.45 -10.17
C THR A 55 -10.75 -15.27 -10.75
N THR A 56 -10.29 -14.90 -11.95
CA THR A 56 -9.09 -15.50 -12.57
C THR A 56 -7.87 -14.62 -12.37
N PHE A 57 -6.66 -15.19 -12.48
CA PHE A 57 -5.44 -14.41 -12.46
C PHE A 57 -5.39 -13.35 -13.58
N ASP A 58 -5.90 -13.67 -14.77
CA ASP A 58 -5.98 -12.71 -15.87
C ASP A 58 -6.87 -11.50 -15.51
N GLN A 59 -8.03 -11.74 -14.87
CA GLN A 59 -8.90 -10.67 -14.39
C GLN A 59 -8.24 -9.86 -13.27
N LEU A 60 -7.50 -10.53 -12.37
CA LEU A 60 -6.70 -9.88 -11.34
C LEU A 60 -5.67 -8.92 -11.97
N ARG A 61 -5.00 -9.32 -13.05
CA ARG A 61 -4.04 -8.48 -13.78
C ARG A 61 -4.68 -7.32 -14.54
N VAL A 62 -5.90 -7.49 -15.04
CA VAL A 62 -6.66 -6.38 -15.64
C VAL A 62 -6.94 -5.28 -14.61
N LEU A 63 -7.26 -5.67 -13.37
CA LEU A 63 -7.50 -4.73 -12.27
C LEU A 63 -6.22 -4.22 -11.62
N ASN A 64 -5.09 -4.89 -11.83
CA ASN A 64 -3.79 -4.57 -11.24
C ASN A 64 -2.72 -4.66 -12.32
N THR A 65 -2.65 -3.63 -13.17
CA THR A 65 -1.80 -3.62 -14.37
C THR A 65 -0.30 -3.69 -14.10
N GLY A 66 0.12 -3.40 -12.87
CA GLY A 66 1.50 -3.59 -12.43
C GLY A 66 1.85 -5.04 -12.07
N LEU A 67 0.87 -5.93 -11.92
CA LEU A 67 1.09 -7.34 -11.62
C LEU A 67 1.60 -8.07 -12.87
N ASP A 68 2.76 -8.70 -12.74
CA ASP A 68 3.43 -9.38 -13.86
C ASP A 68 2.71 -10.67 -14.27
N SER A 69 3.07 -11.26 -15.42
CA SER A 69 2.44 -12.49 -15.93
C SER A 69 2.84 -13.75 -15.18
N GLU A 70 3.91 -13.72 -14.40
CA GLU A 70 4.44 -14.87 -13.66
C GLU A 70 4.02 -14.83 -12.17
N CYS A 71 3.24 -13.83 -11.77
CA CYS A 71 2.89 -13.54 -10.38
C CYS A 71 4.13 -13.38 -9.46
N THR A 72 5.28 -12.94 -9.98
CA THR A 72 6.51 -12.84 -9.16
C THR A 72 6.57 -11.59 -8.30
N ASN A 73 5.67 -10.63 -8.54
CA ASN A 73 5.63 -9.35 -7.86
C ASN A 73 4.37 -9.11 -7.02
N LEU A 74 3.69 -10.17 -6.56
CA LEU A 74 2.64 -10.05 -5.55
C LEU A 74 3.25 -9.73 -4.18
N TRP A 75 3.36 -8.45 -3.86
CA TRP A 75 4.00 -8.00 -2.63
C TRP A 75 3.11 -8.15 -1.39
N ARG A 76 3.65 -8.81 -0.36
CA ARG A 76 3.05 -8.85 0.98
C ARG A 76 2.89 -7.44 1.54
N ASP A 77 1.81 -7.24 2.30
CA ASP A 77 1.49 -5.99 2.99
C ASP A 77 1.16 -4.83 2.03
N TYR A 78 0.89 -5.14 0.75
CA TYR A 78 0.33 -4.23 -0.23
C TYR A 78 -1.13 -4.56 -0.52
N TYR A 79 -1.90 -3.52 -0.83
CA TYR A 79 -3.27 -3.65 -1.32
C TYR A 79 -3.31 -3.85 -2.82
N TYR A 80 -4.07 -4.85 -3.25
CA TYR A 80 -4.43 -5.11 -4.64
C TYR A 80 -5.95 -5.02 -4.80
N CYS A 81 -6.39 -4.70 -6.01
CA CYS A 81 -7.79 -4.69 -6.37
C CYS A 81 -8.34 -6.09 -6.67
N MET A 82 -9.51 -6.40 -6.13
CA MET A 82 -10.25 -7.64 -6.40
C MET A 82 -11.50 -7.35 -7.23
N ALA A 83 -11.94 -8.34 -8.00
CA ALA A 83 -13.15 -8.29 -8.82
C ALA A 83 -14.42 -8.45 -7.98
#